data_AF-A0A3D4FI35-F1
#
_entry.id   AF-A0A3D4FI35-F1
#
_cell.length_a   1.000
_cell.length_b   1.000
_cell.length_c   1.000
_cell.angle_alpha   90.00
_cell.angle_beta   90.00
_cell.angle_gamma   90.00
#
_symmetry.space_group_name_H-M   'P 1'
#
loop_
_entity.id
_entity.type
_entity.pdbx_description
1 polymer ?
#
loop_
_entity_poly.entity_id
_entity_poly.type
_entity_poly.pdbx_seq_one_letter_code
_entity_poly.pdbx_strand_id
1 'polypeptide(L)'
;MINGNIESVKKSILDRLDTIYEMKIPKDMIFTEELVNLLNEVTLDLEREISVAIDRKGNVIGVAIGDSSTVDIPIIDVKEGKLSGVRVIHTHPNGNPKLSGLDISALIKLKLDAMVAIGVNNEGNLKHHIGFCDVNNNILVEEELEFKTAEDVMQFKFLDKVRHIESLIKENDVIEDNTERAILVGTEDEESLEELGELTKACEAIPVYSILQKRSKNKIDPAYYIGRGKVEEIALVRQSLRANVVIFDEELSGAQVRNLEGALGVKVIDRTTLILEIFARRAKTKEGKIQVELSQLKYRLSRLGGLGTVLSRTGGGIGTRGPGEKKLETDKRHIRETIYDLTKELERIKHVRNTQREKRNKDSVSKISLVGYTNAG
;
A
#
# COMPACT_ATOMS: atom_id res chain seq x y z
N MET A 1 -11.66 8.81 18.08
CA MET A 1 -12.29 7.59 17.51
C MET A 1 -11.19 6.75 16.91
N ILE A 2 -11.11 5.48 17.29
CA ILE A 2 -10.13 4.54 16.73
C ILE A 2 -10.56 4.19 15.31
N ASN A 3 -9.62 4.30 14.36
CA ASN A 3 -9.86 4.00 12.95
C ASN A 3 -9.54 2.52 12.63
N GLY A 4 -9.99 2.04 11.47
CA GLY A 4 -9.67 0.68 11.01
C GLY A 4 -10.60 -0.42 11.54
N ASN A 5 -10.07 -1.63 11.73
CA ASN A 5 -10.82 -2.87 11.95
C ASN A 5 -11.35 -3.04 13.38
N ILE A 6 -12.37 -2.28 13.75
CA ILE A 6 -12.92 -2.24 15.11
C ILE A 6 -14.12 -3.19 15.36
N GLU A 7 -14.73 -3.77 14.32
CA GLU A 7 -16.02 -4.51 14.42
C GLU A 7 -15.99 -5.80 15.27
N SER A 8 -14.80 -6.30 15.61
CA SER A 8 -14.61 -7.54 16.40
C SER A 8 -13.74 -7.33 17.64
N VAL A 9 -13.44 -6.08 17.97
CA VAL A 9 -12.61 -5.73 19.11
C VAL A 9 -13.49 -5.61 20.35
N LYS A 10 -13.12 -6.28 21.44
CA LYS A 10 -13.85 -6.18 22.71
C LYS A 10 -13.86 -4.72 23.16
N LYS A 11 -14.99 -4.26 23.71
CA LYS A 11 -15.11 -2.88 24.23
C LYS A 11 -14.00 -2.53 25.21
N SER A 12 -13.61 -3.47 26.09
CA SER A 12 -12.49 -3.28 27.03
C SER A 12 -11.14 -2.99 26.36
N ILE A 13 -10.91 -3.48 25.13
CA ILE A 13 -9.69 -3.21 24.36
C ILE A 13 -9.81 -1.88 23.63
N LEU A 14 -10.99 -1.55 23.08
CA LEU A 14 -11.23 -0.23 22.51
C LEU A 14 -11.06 0.87 23.58
N ASP A 15 -11.59 0.66 24.78
CA ASP A 15 -11.42 1.58 25.91
C ASP A 15 -9.92 1.74 26.27
N ARG A 16 -9.12 0.66 26.23
CA ARG A 16 -7.65 0.72 26.41
C ARG A 16 -6.93 1.45 25.29
N LEU A 17 -7.38 1.31 24.04
CA LEU A 17 -6.78 2.04 22.91
C LEU A 17 -7.18 3.52 22.92
N ASP A 18 -8.36 3.85 23.42
CA ASP A 18 -8.79 5.24 23.56
C ASP A 18 -7.94 5.99 24.60
N THR A 19 -7.39 5.33 25.63
CA THR A 19 -6.46 5.97 26.58
C THR A 19 -5.17 6.45 25.92
N ILE A 20 -4.78 5.89 24.77
CA ILE A 20 -3.61 6.34 24.01
C ILE A 20 -3.78 7.80 23.58
N TYR A 21 -5.01 8.26 23.27
CA TYR A 21 -5.25 9.65 22.91
C TYR A 21 -4.98 10.64 24.04
N GLU A 22 -5.00 10.17 25.30
CA GLU A 22 -4.72 11.00 26.48
C GLU A 22 -3.22 11.05 26.82
N MET A 23 -2.41 10.15 26.23
CA MET A 23 -0.98 10.09 26.45
C MET A 23 -0.28 11.32 25.86
N LYS A 24 0.74 11.81 26.57
CA LYS A 24 1.65 12.84 26.08
C LYS A 24 3.06 12.31 25.93
N ILE A 25 3.53 12.31 24.70
CA ILE A 25 4.87 11.84 24.36
C ILE A 25 5.81 13.04 24.37
N PRO A 26 6.94 13.00 25.08
CA PRO A 26 7.93 14.06 25.04
C PRO A 26 8.35 14.38 23.60
N LYS A 27 8.56 15.67 23.30
CA LYS A 27 8.80 16.13 21.92
C LYS A 27 10.12 15.60 21.35
N ASP A 28 11.06 15.32 22.23
CA ASP A 28 12.39 14.77 21.97
C ASP A 28 12.43 13.25 21.85
N MET A 29 11.30 12.56 22.09
CA MET A 29 11.22 11.11 22.05
C MET A 29 10.32 10.61 20.91
N ILE A 30 10.70 9.46 20.35
CA ILE A 30 9.89 8.74 19.35
C ILE A 30 8.63 8.19 20.02
N PHE A 31 8.77 7.53 21.17
CA PHE A 31 7.69 7.00 21.98
C PHE A 31 8.09 7.00 23.46
N THR A 32 7.14 6.72 24.33
CA THR A 32 7.39 6.42 25.74
C THR A 32 7.33 4.90 25.99
N GLU A 33 7.97 4.45 27.05
CA GLU A 33 7.85 3.06 27.52
C GLU A 33 6.39 2.65 27.78
N GLU A 34 5.60 3.56 28.37
CA GLU A 34 4.16 3.36 28.59
C GLU A 34 3.40 3.06 27.29
N LEU A 35 3.67 3.83 26.22
CA LEU A 35 3.04 3.62 24.93
C LEU A 35 3.45 2.27 24.32
N VAL A 36 4.74 1.94 24.35
CA VAL A 36 5.27 0.70 23.78
C VAL A 36 4.71 -0.53 24.50
N ASN A 37 4.64 -0.49 25.83
CA ASN A 37 4.09 -1.58 26.63
C ASN A 37 2.61 -1.78 26.33
N LEU A 38 1.83 -0.69 26.27
CA LEU A 38 0.41 -0.78 25.93
C LEU A 38 0.20 -1.32 24.51
N LEU A 39 1.00 -0.87 23.54
CA LEU A 39 0.94 -1.39 22.17
C LEU A 39 1.30 -2.88 22.11
N ASN A 40 2.34 -3.31 22.83
CA ASN A 40 2.74 -4.72 22.89
C ASN A 40 1.61 -5.58 23.46
N GLU A 41 1.06 -5.20 24.61
CA GLU A 41 -0.04 -5.93 25.27
C GLU A 41 -1.28 -6.01 24.39
N VAL A 42 -1.72 -4.88 23.82
CA VAL A 42 -2.95 -4.87 23.02
C VAL A 42 -2.76 -5.62 21.70
N THR A 43 -1.59 -5.54 21.08
CA THR A 43 -1.29 -6.29 19.85
C THR A 43 -1.24 -7.79 20.12
N LEU A 44 -0.70 -8.23 21.26
CA LEU A 44 -0.72 -9.64 21.66
C LEU A 44 -2.15 -10.13 21.97
N ASP A 45 -2.97 -9.29 22.62
CA ASP A 45 -4.37 -9.60 22.91
C ASP A 45 -5.23 -9.69 21.65
N LEU A 46 -4.93 -8.87 20.63
CA LEU A 46 -5.70 -8.77 19.39
C LEU A 46 -5.17 -9.62 18.24
N GLU A 47 -3.89 -10.01 18.28
CA GLU A 47 -3.14 -10.58 17.15
C GLU A 47 -3.28 -9.75 15.86
N ARG A 48 -3.37 -8.42 16.00
CA ARG A 48 -3.55 -7.45 14.90
C ARG A 48 -2.60 -6.29 15.03
N GLU A 49 -2.20 -5.73 13.89
CA GLU A 49 -1.36 -4.53 13.85
C GLU A 49 -2.12 -3.34 14.41
N ILE A 50 -1.45 -2.57 15.26
CA ILE A 50 -1.95 -1.32 15.80
C ILE A 50 -0.98 -0.25 15.35
N SER A 51 -1.49 0.87 14.83
CA SER A 51 -0.68 2.05 14.57
C SER A 51 -1.14 3.26 15.37
N VAL A 52 -0.18 4.11 15.69
CA VAL A 52 -0.34 5.36 16.40
C VAL A 52 0.43 6.44 15.65
N ALA A 53 -0.26 7.52 15.32
CA ALA A 53 0.32 8.71 14.71
C ALA A 53 0.48 9.81 15.77
N ILE A 54 1.66 10.41 15.86
CA ILE A 54 2.02 11.39 16.89
C ILE A 54 2.62 12.64 16.25
N ASP A 55 2.11 13.81 16.63
CA ASP A 55 2.64 15.11 16.17
C ASP A 55 3.92 15.54 16.92
N ARG A 56 4.63 16.56 16.42
CA ARG A 56 5.80 17.17 17.11
C ARG A 56 5.50 17.81 18.46
N LYS A 57 4.24 18.06 18.79
CA LYS A 57 3.86 18.58 20.11
C LYS A 57 3.72 17.45 21.14
N GLY A 58 3.75 16.20 20.70
CA GLY A 58 3.61 15.03 21.54
C GLY A 58 2.18 14.52 21.68
N ASN A 59 1.24 15.03 20.87
CA ASN A 59 -0.15 14.60 20.91
C ASN A 59 -0.35 13.44 19.94
N VAL A 60 -1.12 12.45 20.39
CA VAL A 60 -1.61 11.39 19.52
C VAL A 60 -2.74 11.95 18.65
N ILE A 61 -2.55 11.92 17.33
CA ILE A 61 -3.49 12.46 16.35
C ILE A 61 -4.32 11.36 15.65
N GLY A 62 -3.94 10.11 15.84
CA GLY A 62 -4.67 8.96 15.30
C GLY A 62 -4.19 7.66 15.91
N VAL A 63 -5.14 6.77 16.14
CA VAL A 63 -4.93 5.38 16.53
C VAL A 63 -5.76 4.53 15.60
N ALA A 64 -5.16 3.49 15.04
CA ALA A 64 -5.82 2.66 14.06
C ALA A 64 -5.43 1.18 14.19
N ILE A 65 -6.39 0.30 13.93
CA ILE A 65 -6.20 -1.16 13.98
C ILE A 65 -6.22 -1.69 12.54
N GLY A 66 -5.11 -2.27 12.08
CA GLY A 66 -4.96 -2.84 10.75
C GLY A 66 -5.12 -4.35 10.72
N ASP A 67 -5.10 -4.89 9.50
CA ASP A 67 -4.67 -6.27 9.28
C ASP A 67 -3.21 -6.26 8.81
N SER A 68 -2.65 -7.44 8.56
CA SER A 68 -1.25 -7.71 8.18
C SER A 68 -0.69 -6.99 6.94
N SER A 69 -1.35 -5.98 6.40
CA SER A 69 -0.95 -5.31 5.17
C SER A 69 -1.25 -3.82 5.09
N THR A 70 -1.94 -3.19 6.05
CA THR A 70 -2.16 -1.73 6.03
C THR A 70 -2.89 -1.20 7.27
N VAL A 71 -2.45 -0.03 7.74
CA VAL A 71 -3.18 0.80 8.69
C VAL A 71 -3.41 2.18 8.06
N ASP A 72 -4.62 2.73 8.17
CA ASP A 72 -4.94 4.06 7.64
C ASP A 72 -4.15 5.14 8.40
N ILE A 73 -3.21 5.76 7.70
CA ILE A 73 -2.49 6.93 8.18
C ILE A 73 -3.43 8.15 8.07
N PRO A 74 -3.54 9.01 9.09
CA PRO A 74 -4.32 10.23 8.99
C PRO A 74 -3.88 11.09 7.79
N ILE A 75 -4.78 11.91 7.25
CA ILE A 75 -4.46 12.82 6.14
C ILE A 75 -3.39 13.81 6.63
N ILE A 76 -2.21 13.71 6.05
CA ILE A 76 -1.04 14.51 6.39
C ILE A 76 -0.72 15.40 5.19
N ASP A 77 -0.72 16.71 5.42
CA ASP A 77 -0.30 17.67 4.40
C ASP A 77 1.21 17.55 4.18
N VAL A 78 1.58 17.12 2.98
CA VAL A 78 2.95 17.21 2.49
C VAL A 78 3.31 18.68 2.35
N LYS A 79 4.40 19.09 2.99
CA LYS A 79 4.89 20.47 2.99
C LYS A 79 6.14 20.58 2.12
N GLU A 80 6.24 21.68 1.40
CA GLU A 80 7.47 22.06 0.70
C GLU A 80 8.55 22.45 1.71
N GLY A 81 9.77 21.98 1.49
CA GLY A 81 10.94 22.37 2.28
C GLY A 81 11.01 21.85 3.72
N LYS A 82 10.15 20.89 4.13
CA LYS A 82 10.17 20.27 5.46
C LYS A 82 9.45 18.93 5.52
N LEU A 83 9.68 18.21 6.61
CA LEU A 83 8.92 17.00 6.94
C LEU A 83 7.52 17.36 7.44
N SER A 84 6.63 16.37 7.44
CA SER A 84 5.22 16.49 7.84
C SER A 84 5.03 16.94 9.29
N GLY A 85 5.97 16.62 10.17
CA GLY A 85 5.83 16.82 11.61
C GLY A 85 5.06 15.69 12.31
N VAL A 86 4.92 14.54 11.66
CA VAL A 86 4.22 13.37 12.18
C VAL A 86 5.15 12.16 12.15
N ARG A 87 5.17 11.41 13.25
CA ARG A 87 5.77 10.07 13.30
C ARG A 87 4.68 9.02 13.46
N VAL A 88 4.87 7.89 12.81
CA VAL A 88 3.95 6.75 12.87
C VAL A 88 4.67 5.58 13.52
N ILE A 89 4.01 4.97 14.50
CA ILE A 89 4.48 3.77 15.19
C ILE A 89 3.46 2.68 14.92
N HIS A 90 3.89 1.53 14.46
CA HIS A 90 3.02 0.35 14.33
C HIS A 90 3.68 -0.91 14.88
N THR A 91 2.87 -1.90 15.20
CA THR A 91 3.31 -3.17 15.76
C THR A 91 3.16 -4.29 14.74
N HIS A 92 4.09 -5.25 14.73
CA HIS A 92 3.99 -6.48 13.94
C HIS A 92 3.73 -7.69 14.85
N PRO A 93 2.51 -8.27 14.83
CA PRO A 93 2.12 -9.44 15.63
C PRO A 93 3.04 -10.67 15.48
N ASN A 94 3.73 -10.79 14.35
CA ASN A 94 4.66 -11.89 14.08
C ASN A 94 6.02 -11.74 14.77
N GLY A 95 6.24 -10.64 15.49
CA GLY A 95 7.49 -10.34 16.20
C GLY A 95 8.66 -9.89 15.31
N ASN A 96 8.48 -9.83 13.99
CA ASN A 96 9.50 -9.31 13.08
C ASN A 96 9.34 -7.79 12.94
N PRO A 97 10.28 -6.98 13.47
CA PRO A 97 10.16 -5.53 13.40
C PRO A 97 10.45 -4.98 12.00
N LYS A 98 10.78 -5.78 10.99
CA LYS A 98 11.27 -5.24 9.72
C LYS A 98 10.20 -4.40 8.98
N LEU A 99 10.55 -3.16 8.63
CA LEU A 99 9.71 -2.30 7.79
C LEU A 99 9.46 -2.94 6.42
N SER A 100 8.21 -2.87 5.98
CA SER A 100 7.81 -3.33 4.65
C SER A 100 8.06 -2.24 3.60
N GLY A 101 7.99 -2.63 2.33
CA GLY A 101 8.03 -1.68 1.22
C GLY A 101 6.94 -0.61 1.25
N LEU A 102 5.76 -0.97 1.76
CA LEU A 102 4.64 -0.04 1.91
C LEU A 102 4.96 1.02 2.97
N ASP A 103 5.62 0.62 4.07
CA ASP A 103 6.02 1.52 5.15
C ASP A 103 7.07 2.52 4.68
N ILE A 104 8.07 2.05 3.93
CA ILE A 104 9.11 2.89 3.32
C ILE A 104 8.48 3.85 2.29
N SER A 105 7.58 3.36 1.44
CA SER A 105 6.88 4.20 0.47
C SER A 105 6.02 5.28 1.16
N ALA A 106 5.33 4.93 2.25
CA ALA A 106 4.55 5.87 3.05
C ALA A 106 5.43 6.92 3.74
N LEU A 107 6.56 6.49 4.33
CA LEU A 107 7.56 7.38 4.94
C LEU A 107 8.01 8.48 3.98
N ILE A 108 8.39 8.12 2.76
CA ILE A 108 8.87 9.06 1.74
C ILE A 108 7.73 9.92 1.19
N LYS A 109 6.61 9.31 0.76
CA LYS A 109 5.50 10.04 0.13
C LYS A 109 4.84 11.04 1.07
N LEU A 110 4.69 10.70 2.34
CA LEU A 110 4.09 11.58 3.35
C LEU A 110 5.12 12.44 4.07
N LYS A 111 6.42 12.27 3.77
CA LYS A 111 7.55 12.92 4.45
C LYS A 111 7.43 12.79 5.98
N LEU A 112 7.23 11.58 6.49
CA LEU A 112 7.09 11.36 7.93
C LEU A 112 8.39 11.74 8.65
N ASP A 113 8.27 12.22 9.89
CA ASP A 113 9.43 12.46 10.75
C ASP A 113 10.10 11.13 11.13
N ALA A 114 9.31 10.05 11.26
CA ALA A 114 9.79 8.66 11.40
C ALA A 114 8.65 7.65 11.11
N MET A 115 9.02 6.47 10.66
CA MET A 115 8.17 5.27 10.60
C MET A 115 8.79 4.18 11.48
N VAL A 116 8.04 3.65 12.45
CA VAL A 116 8.59 2.77 13.50
C VAL A 116 7.81 1.47 13.55
N ALA A 117 8.48 0.36 13.30
CA ALA A 117 7.93 -1.00 13.44
C ALA A 117 8.44 -1.67 14.72
N ILE A 118 7.49 -2.17 15.52
CA ILE A 118 7.75 -2.87 16.79
C ILE A 118 7.44 -4.36 16.61
N GLY A 119 8.43 -5.21 16.77
CA GLY A 119 8.24 -6.66 16.81
C GLY A 119 7.74 -7.07 18.20
N VAL A 120 6.44 -7.36 18.32
CA VAL A 120 5.82 -7.71 19.62
C VAL A 120 6.22 -9.10 20.10
N ASN A 121 6.37 -9.26 21.41
CA ASN A 121 6.66 -10.54 22.04
C ASN A 121 6.26 -10.56 23.53
N ASN A 122 6.22 -11.77 24.11
CA ASN A 122 5.91 -12.00 25.52
C ASN A 122 7.13 -11.86 26.45
N GLU A 123 8.34 -11.63 25.89
CA GLU A 123 9.61 -11.68 26.61
C GLU A 123 10.13 -10.29 27.02
N GLY A 124 9.43 -9.22 26.64
CA GLY A 124 9.73 -7.83 27.01
C GLY A 124 10.89 -7.18 26.24
N ASN A 125 11.76 -7.97 25.60
CA ASN A 125 12.84 -7.47 24.74
C ASN A 125 12.33 -7.21 23.33
N LEU A 126 11.57 -6.12 23.17
CA LEU A 126 11.00 -5.71 21.89
C LEU A 126 12.07 -5.19 20.96
N LYS A 127 12.08 -5.69 19.73
CA LYS A 127 12.95 -5.18 18.67
C LYS A 127 12.21 -4.09 17.90
N HIS A 128 12.96 -3.12 17.41
CA HIS A 128 12.41 -1.96 16.72
C HIS A 128 13.18 -1.75 15.42
N HIS A 129 12.45 -1.42 14.36
CA HIS A 129 13.03 -0.94 13.12
C HIS A 129 12.46 0.43 12.82
N ILE A 130 13.32 1.41 12.63
CA ILE A 130 12.95 2.80 12.44
C ILE A 130 13.46 3.29 11.09
N GLY A 131 12.55 3.81 10.29
CA GLY A 131 12.83 4.46 9.03
C GLY A 131 12.76 5.97 9.22
N PHE A 132 13.76 6.67 8.71
CA PHE A 132 13.81 8.12 8.59
C PHE A 132 13.88 8.53 7.12
N CYS A 133 13.30 9.67 6.79
CA CYS A 133 13.65 10.34 5.53
C CYS A 133 15.10 10.84 5.63
N ASP A 134 15.84 10.80 4.54
CA ASP A 134 17.15 11.42 4.41
C ASP A 134 17.31 11.99 2.99
N VAL A 135 18.37 12.75 2.74
CA VAL A 135 18.64 13.32 1.41
C VAL A 135 19.98 12.84 0.89
N ASN A 136 19.96 12.16 -0.26
CA ASN A 136 21.16 11.72 -0.95
C ASN A 136 21.10 12.15 -2.42
N ASN A 137 22.10 12.92 -2.87
CA ASN A 137 22.16 13.51 -4.20
C ASN A 137 20.88 14.30 -4.57
N ASN A 138 20.40 15.14 -3.66
CA ASN A 138 19.18 15.95 -3.82
C ASN A 138 17.87 15.14 -3.97
N ILE A 139 17.90 13.84 -3.67
CA ILE A 139 16.72 12.98 -3.70
C ILE A 139 16.40 12.54 -2.28
N LEU A 140 15.11 12.58 -1.93
CA LEU A 140 14.61 12.04 -0.67
C LEU A 140 14.72 10.50 -0.71
N VAL A 141 15.47 9.93 0.22
CA VAL A 141 15.68 8.49 0.37
C VAL A 141 15.32 8.06 1.79
N GLU A 142 15.20 6.76 2.01
CA GLU A 142 15.06 6.19 3.34
C GLU A 142 16.41 5.87 3.98
N GLU A 143 16.49 6.06 5.29
CA GLU A 143 17.53 5.50 6.14
C GLU A 143 16.86 4.62 7.20
N GLU A 144 17.38 3.41 7.38
CA GLU A 144 16.83 2.37 8.23
C GLU A 144 17.78 2.08 9.41
N LEU A 145 17.24 2.10 10.64
CA LEU A 145 17.98 1.84 11.87
C LEU A 145 17.28 0.76 12.70
N GLU A 146 18.03 -0.26 13.12
CA GLU A 146 17.54 -1.34 13.98
C GLU A 146 17.98 -1.15 15.43
N PHE A 147 17.02 -1.30 16.36
CA PHE A 147 17.26 -1.23 17.79
C PHE A 147 16.78 -2.51 18.48
N LYS A 148 17.55 -2.99 19.45
CA LYS A 148 17.25 -4.24 20.16
C LYS A 148 16.34 -4.04 21.37
N THR A 149 16.25 -2.82 21.89
CA THR A 149 15.46 -2.49 23.08
C THR A 149 14.74 -1.16 22.91
N ALA A 150 13.66 -0.95 23.67
CA ALA A 150 12.95 0.32 23.69
C ALA A 150 13.78 1.43 24.36
N GLU A 151 14.65 1.06 25.31
CA GLU A 151 15.55 2.01 26.00
C GLU A 151 16.53 2.66 25.03
N ASP A 152 17.15 1.87 24.13
CA ASP A 152 18.06 2.40 23.11
C ASP A 152 17.35 3.41 22.19
N VAL A 153 16.07 3.15 21.86
CA VAL A 153 15.27 4.07 21.03
C VAL A 153 14.93 5.35 21.80
N MET A 154 14.60 5.26 23.08
CA MET A 154 14.29 6.44 23.90
C MET A 154 15.53 7.33 24.14
N GLN A 155 16.73 6.76 24.12
CA GLN A 155 17.99 7.52 24.19
C GLN A 155 18.41 8.14 22.85
N PHE A 156 17.77 7.74 21.74
CA PHE A 156 18.05 8.27 20.41
C PHE A 156 17.69 9.76 20.33
N LYS A 157 18.60 10.57 19.78
CA LYS A 157 18.41 12.02 19.62
C LYS A 157 17.48 12.34 18.44
N PHE A 158 16.20 11.99 18.58
CA PHE A 158 15.19 12.09 17.52
C PHE A 158 15.05 13.50 16.93
N LEU A 159 14.93 14.53 17.77
CA LEU A 159 14.78 15.91 17.27
C LEU A 159 16.01 16.41 16.52
N ASP A 160 17.21 15.99 16.92
CA ASP A 160 18.45 16.38 16.23
C ASP A 160 18.49 15.74 14.85
N LYS A 161 18.07 14.47 14.73
CA LYS A 161 17.93 13.78 13.43
C LYS A 161 16.91 14.48 12.52
N VAL A 162 15.72 14.77 13.03
CA VAL A 162 14.66 15.48 12.27
C VAL A 162 15.15 16.86 11.78
N ARG A 163 15.79 17.64 12.65
CA ARG A 163 16.33 18.96 12.29
C ARG A 163 17.43 18.88 11.24
N HIS A 164 18.28 17.85 11.32
CA HIS A 164 19.32 17.62 10.34
C HIS A 164 18.71 17.35 8.95
N ILE A 165 17.73 16.45 8.88
CA ILE A 165 17.01 16.12 7.63
C ILE A 165 16.32 17.37 7.05
N GLU A 166 15.66 18.17 7.88
CA GLU A 166 15.02 19.41 7.41
C GLU A 166 16.04 20.43 6.87
N SER A 167 17.25 20.51 7.46
CA SER A 167 18.33 21.34 6.92
C SER A 167 18.73 20.85 5.53
N LEU A 168 18.90 19.54 5.36
CA LEU A 168 19.25 18.93 4.07
C LEU A 168 18.15 19.12 3.01
N ILE A 169 16.87 19.04 3.39
CA ILE A 169 15.73 19.28 2.49
C ILE A 169 15.64 20.76 2.08
N LYS A 170 16.09 21.68 2.92
CA LYS A 170 16.06 23.11 2.65
C LYS A 170 17.26 23.60 1.83
N GLU A 171 18.43 23.00 2.05
CA GLU A 171 19.68 23.35 1.37
C GLU A 171 19.75 22.77 -0.04
N ASN A 172 19.22 21.56 -0.23
CA ASN A 172 19.06 20.97 -1.54
C ASN A 172 17.67 21.34 -2.05
N ASP A 173 17.54 21.91 -3.26
CA ASP A 173 16.25 21.94 -3.96
C ASP A 173 15.86 20.47 -4.23
N VAL A 174 15.29 19.79 -3.22
CA VAL A 174 14.90 18.39 -3.31
C VAL A 174 13.72 18.35 -4.26
N ILE A 175 14.04 18.10 -5.53
CA ILE A 175 13.07 17.77 -6.56
C ILE A 175 12.44 16.46 -6.08
N GLU A 176 11.16 16.51 -5.71
CA GLU A 176 10.40 15.31 -5.35
C GLU A 176 10.43 14.35 -6.53
N ASP A 177 11.27 13.32 -6.45
CA ASP A 177 11.27 12.24 -7.43
C ASP A 177 10.07 11.32 -7.14
N ASN A 178 8.87 11.84 -7.36
CA ASN A 178 7.61 11.08 -7.36
C ASN A 178 7.53 10.14 -8.60
N THR A 179 8.61 9.99 -9.37
CA THR A 179 8.60 9.09 -10.51
C THR A 179 8.56 7.64 -10.04
N GLU A 180 7.58 6.91 -10.54
CA GLU A 180 7.50 5.48 -10.32
C GLU A 180 8.57 4.81 -11.20
N ARG A 181 9.61 4.25 -10.59
CA ARG A 181 10.69 3.53 -11.27
C ARG A 181 10.34 2.06 -11.31
N ALA A 182 10.06 1.57 -12.50
CA ALA A 182 9.48 0.26 -12.74
C ALA A 182 10.51 -0.77 -13.22
N ILE A 183 10.51 -1.95 -12.60
CA ILE A 183 11.10 -3.15 -13.21
C ILE A 183 10.00 -3.89 -13.95
N LEU A 184 10.24 -4.19 -15.22
CA LEU A 184 9.31 -4.92 -16.08
C LEU A 184 9.67 -6.41 -16.08
N VAL A 185 8.67 -7.27 -15.92
CA VAL A 185 8.83 -8.73 -15.93
C VAL A 185 7.89 -9.32 -16.98
N GLY A 186 8.48 -9.86 -18.05
CA GLY A 186 7.75 -10.53 -19.13
C GLY A 186 8.15 -12.00 -19.25
N THR A 187 7.25 -12.81 -19.81
CA THR A 187 7.45 -14.26 -19.97
C THR A 187 7.33 -14.76 -21.41
N GLU A 188 6.71 -13.98 -22.30
CA GLU A 188 6.49 -14.40 -23.69
C GLU A 188 7.71 -14.05 -24.57
N ASP A 189 7.86 -12.77 -24.92
CA ASP A 189 8.86 -12.31 -25.88
C ASP A 189 9.30 -10.85 -25.60
N GLU A 190 10.29 -10.37 -26.37
CA GLU A 190 10.85 -9.03 -26.21
C GLU A 190 9.90 -7.93 -26.71
N GLU A 191 9.07 -8.19 -27.74
CA GLU A 191 8.13 -7.22 -28.30
C GLU A 191 7.01 -6.91 -27.30
N SER A 192 6.48 -7.94 -26.63
CA SER A 192 5.53 -7.78 -25.52
C SER A 192 6.10 -6.97 -24.35
N LEU A 193 7.39 -7.13 -24.06
CA LEU A 193 8.10 -6.36 -23.02
C LEU A 193 8.32 -4.89 -23.43
N GLU A 194 8.61 -4.63 -24.70
CA GLU A 194 8.67 -3.28 -25.24
C GLU A 194 7.30 -2.60 -25.17
N GLU A 195 6.23 -3.29 -25.54
CA GLU A 195 4.85 -2.80 -25.40
C GLU A 195 4.53 -2.47 -23.93
N LEU A 196 4.88 -3.36 -22.99
CA LEU A 196 4.70 -3.12 -21.56
C LEU A 196 5.47 -1.88 -21.09
N GLY A 197 6.66 -1.64 -21.64
CA GLY A 197 7.45 -0.44 -21.41
C GLY A 197 6.73 0.83 -21.87
N GLU A 198 6.11 0.80 -23.04
CA GLU A 198 5.30 1.93 -23.55
C GLU A 198 4.04 2.17 -22.69
N LEU A 199 3.36 1.10 -22.25
CA LEU A 199 2.23 1.21 -21.32
C LEU A 199 2.67 1.81 -19.97
N THR A 200 3.84 1.42 -19.48
CA THR A 200 4.43 1.94 -18.23
C THR A 200 4.69 3.44 -18.35
N LYS A 201 5.30 3.89 -19.45
CA LYS A 201 5.51 5.32 -19.74
C LYS A 201 4.20 6.08 -19.86
N ALA A 202 3.16 5.47 -20.43
CA ALA A 202 1.83 6.06 -20.50
C ALA A 202 1.16 6.28 -19.13
N CYS A 203 1.66 5.60 -18.08
CA CYS A 203 1.33 5.82 -16.68
C CYS A 203 2.28 6.80 -15.97
N GLU A 204 3.17 7.52 -16.67
CA GLU A 204 4.19 8.39 -16.07
C GLU A 204 5.18 7.64 -15.15
N ALA A 205 5.31 6.33 -15.34
CA ALA A 205 6.32 5.51 -14.70
C ALA A 205 7.53 5.33 -15.65
N ILE A 206 8.73 5.31 -15.08
CA ILE A 206 9.99 5.16 -15.80
C ILE A 206 10.41 3.68 -15.74
N PRO A 207 10.37 2.94 -16.86
CA PRO A 207 10.92 1.58 -16.90
C PRO A 207 12.45 1.65 -16.79
N VAL A 208 13.00 1.16 -15.67
CA VAL A 208 14.45 1.20 -15.38
C VAL A 208 15.17 -0.10 -15.73
N TYR A 209 14.43 -1.21 -15.78
CA TYR A 209 14.99 -2.52 -16.11
C TYR A 209 13.92 -3.45 -16.63
N SER A 210 14.29 -4.34 -17.55
CA SER A 210 13.41 -5.35 -18.12
C SER A 210 14.00 -6.74 -17.92
N ILE A 211 13.13 -7.67 -17.53
CA ILE A 211 13.50 -9.06 -17.28
C ILE A 211 12.58 -9.93 -18.12
N LEU A 212 13.19 -10.67 -19.04
CA LEU A 212 12.51 -11.71 -19.80
C LEU A 212 12.83 -13.07 -19.19
N GLN A 213 11.79 -13.77 -18.73
CA GLN A 213 11.90 -15.16 -18.30
C GLN A 213 11.11 -16.06 -19.26
N LYS A 214 11.78 -16.53 -20.32
CA LYS A 214 11.22 -17.55 -21.22
C LYS A 214 10.97 -18.85 -20.45
N ARG A 215 9.73 -19.12 -20.06
CA ARG A 215 9.30 -20.40 -19.48
C ARG A 215 8.06 -20.90 -20.20
N SER A 216 8.02 -22.21 -20.45
CA SER A 216 6.80 -22.87 -20.93
C SER A 216 5.70 -22.69 -19.87
N LYS A 217 4.46 -22.35 -20.29
CA LYS A 217 3.29 -22.11 -19.41
C LYS A 217 3.06 -23.20 -18.34
N ASN A 218 3.60 -24.40 -18.55
CA ASN A 218 3.54 -25.54 -17.62
C ASN A 218 4.57 -25.52 -16.46
N LYS A 219 5.39 -24.47 -16.30
CA LYS A 219 6.39 -24.34 -15.20
C LYS A 219 6.28 -23.00 -14.44
N ILE A 220 5.06 -22.46 -14.36
CA ILE A 220 4.78 -21.26 -13.55
C ILE A 220 4.84 -21.65 -12.07
N ASP A 221 5.53 -20.83 -11.27
CA ASP A 221 5.57 -21.03 -9.83
C ASP A 221 4.21 -20.60 -9.23
N PRO A 222 3.50 -21.48 -8.50
CA PRO A 222 2.19 -21.15 -7.95
C PRO A 222 2.27 -20.04 -6.89
N ALA A 223 3.43 -19.85 -6.24
CA ALA A 223 3.63 -18.85 -5.20
C ALA A 223 4.11 -17.51 -5.76
N TYR A 224 5.02 -17.49 -6.75
CA TYR A 224 5.65 -16.25 -7.21
C TYR A 224 5.48 -15.94 -8.70
N TYR A 225 4.78 -16.80 -9.46
CA TYR A 225 4.72 -16.77 -10.93
C TYR A 225 6.07 -17.08 -11.61
N ILE A 226 7.12 -16.38 -11.21
CA ILE A 226 8.53 -16.60 -11.55
C ILE A 226 9.24 -17.48 -10.52
N GLY A 227 10.42 -18.01 -10.87
CA GLY A 227 11.20 -18.83 -9.95
C GLY A 227 11.83 -18.01 -8.82
N ARG A 228 11.97 -18.59 -7.62
CA ARG A 228 12.55 -17.94 -6.43
C ARG A 228 13.90 -17.25 -6.67
N GLY A 229 14.82 -17.88 -7.40
CA GLY A 229 16.11 -17.25 -7.72
C GLY A 229 15.97 -15.96 -8.54
N LYS A 230 14.93 -15.85 -9.37
CA LYS A 230 14.63 -14.63 -10.13
C LYS A 230 14.01 -13.54 -9.26
N VAL A 231 13.20 -13.93 -8.26
CA VAL A 231 12.70 -12.99 -7.24
C VAL A 231 13.86 -12.38 -6.47
N GLU A 232 14.83 -13.20 -6.06
CA GLU A 232 16.05 -12.72 -5.36
C GLU A 232 16.90 -11.80 -6.26
N GLU A 233 17.04 -12.12 -7.55
CA GLU A 233 17.70 -11.25 -8.54
C GLU A 233 16.97 -9.90 -8.68
N ILE A 234 15.64 -9.91 -8.79
CA ILE A 234 14.83 -8.68 -8.87
C ILE A 234 15.03 -7.84 -7.62
N ALA A 235 15.08 -8.44 -6.43
CA ALA A 235 15.30 -7.72 -5.18
C ALA A 235 16.66 -6.98 -5.18
N LEU A 236 17.72 -7.61 -5.70
CA LEU A 236 19.05 -6.99 -5.83
C LEU A 236 19.07 -5.86 -6.85
N VAL A 237 18.47 -6.08 -8.02
CA VAL A 237 18.35 -5.05 -9.08
C VAL A 237 17.52 -3.88 -8.60
N ARG A 238 16.43 -4.14 -7.86
CA ARG A 238 15.57 -3.14 -7.26
C ARG A 238 16.34 -2.21 -6.33
N GLN A 239 17.18 -2.77 -5.45
CA GLN A 239 18.05 -1.96 -4.57
C GLN A 239 19.04 -1.10 -5.37
N SER A 240 19.64 -1.68 -6.41
CA SER A 240 20.66 -0.99 -7.22
C SER A 240 20.06 0.16 -8.05
N LEU A 241 18.87 -0.04 -8.62
CA LEU A 241 18.21 0.92 -9.51
C LEU A 241 17.15 1.78 -8.82
N ARG A 242 16.96 1.59 -7.51
CA ARG A 242 15.93 2.27 -6.69
C ARG A 242 14.53 2.14 -7.29
N ALA A 243 14.19 0.94 -7.77
CA ALA A 243 12.85 0.66 -8.28
C ALA A 243 11.84 0.60 -7.11
N ASN A 244 10.68 1.22 -7.29
CA ASN A 244 9.60 1.26 -6.29
C ASN A 244 8.32 0.54 -6.75
N VAL A 245 8.29 0.06 -8.00
CA VAL A 245 7.21 -0.77 -8.53
C VAL A 245 7.79 -1.89 -9.42
N VAL A 246 7.17 -3.06 -9.37
CA VAL A 246 7.45 -4.17 -10.29
C VAL A 246 6.18 -4.48 -11.08
N ILE A 247 6.31 -4.50 -12.40
CA ILE A 247 5.20 -4.65 -13.34
C ILE A 247 5.35 -5.99 -14.05
N PHE A 248 4.37 -6.86 -13.87
CA PHE A 248 4.27 -8.13 -14.56
C PHE A 248 3.39 -7.97 -15.80
N ASP A 249 3.86 -8.49 -16.92
CA ASP A 249 3.12 -8.51 -18.18
C ASP A 249 1.86 -9.40 -18.11
N GLU A 250 1.88 -10.35 -17.20
CA GLU A 250 0.87 -11.39 -17.08
C GLU A 250 -0.02 -11.16 -15.86
N GLU A 251 -1.24 -11.72 -15.94
CA GLU A 251 -2.23 -11.60 -14.88
C GLU A 251 -1.84 -12.46 -13.66
N LEU A 252 -1.60 -11.81 -12.51
CA LEU A 252 -1.11 -12.46 -11.28
C LEU A 252 -2.23 -12.76 -10.31
N SER A 253 -2.35 -14.00 -9.81
CA SER A 253 -3.32 -14.32 -8.75
C SER A 253 -3.08 -13.47 -7.48
N GLY A 254 -4.14 -13.22 -6.70
CA GLY A 254 -4.00 -12.42 -5.47
C GLY A 254 -3.00 -13.00 -4.45
N ALA A 255 -2.80 -14.32 -4.45
CA ALA A 255 -1.76 -14.97 -3.64
C ALA A 255 -0.34 -14.66 -4.16
N GLN A 256 -0.15 -14.69 -5.49
CA GLN A 256 1.14 -14.37 -6.11
C GLN A 256 1.54 -12.92 -5.88
N VAL A 257 0.61 -11.98 -6.05
CA VAL A 257 0.86 -10.55 -5.77
C VAL A 257 1.38 -10.37 -4.35
N ARG A 258 0.66 -10.89 -3.34
CA ARG A 258 1.08 -10.76 -1.93
C ARG A 258 2.42 -11.40 -1.63
N ASN A 259 2.68 -12.60 -2.16
CA ASN A 259 3.95 -13.28 -1.96
C ASN A 259 5.11 -12.49 -2.59
N LEU A 260 4.91 -11.96 -3.79
CA LEU A 260 5.89 -11.13 -4.49
C LEU A 260 6.13 -9.81 -3.74
N GLU A 261 5.07 -9.13 -3.30
CA GLU A 261 5.19 -7.90 -2.50
C GLU A 261 5.95 -8.15 -1.20
N GLY A 262 5.65 -9.25 -0.50
CA GLY A 262 6.35 -9.64 0.72
C GLY A 262 7.82 -10.00 0.49
N ALA A 263 8.16 -10.60 -0.66
CA ALA A 263 9.54 -10.97 -0.99
C ALA A 263 10.37 -9.79 -1.53
N LEU A 264 9.76 -8.91 -2.33
CA LEU A 264 10.43 -7.81 -3.02
C LEU A 264 10.43 -6.51 -2.21
N GLY A 265 9.48 -6.35 -1.28
CA GLY A 265 9.33 -5.14 -0.48
C GLY A 265 8.99 -3.91 -1.32
N VAL A 266 8.18 -4.06 -2.37
CA VAL A 266 7.68 -2.97 -3.24
C VAL A 266 6.31 -3.35 -3.81
N LYS A 267 5.57 -2.35 -4.31
CA LYS A 267 4.27 -2.54 -4.99
C LYS A 267 4.46 -3.45 -6.21
N VAL A 268 3.62 -4.48 -6.34
CA VAL A 268 3.61 -5.37 -7.52
C VAL A 268 2.29 -5.18 -8.25
N ILE A 269 2.35 -4.84 -9.52
CA ILE A 269 1.18 -4.71 -10.39
C ILE A 269 1.28 -5.66 -11.58
N ASP A 270 0.13 -6.12 -12.05
CA ASP A 270 0.00 -6.86 -13.30
C ASP A 270 -0.47 -5.96 -14.45
N ARG A 271 -0.44 -6.49 -15.68
CA ARG A 271 -0.85 -5.78 -16.89
C ARG A 271 -2.28 -5.26 -16.82
N THR A 272 -3.21 -6.02 -16.25
CA THR A 272 -4.59 -5.56 -16.09
C THR A 272 -4.69 -4.36 -15.16
N THR A 273 -3.96 -4.37 -14.04
CA THR A 273 -3.90 -3.22 -13.11
C THR A 273 -3.28 -2.00 -13.78
N LEU A 274 -2.18 -2.19 -14.52
CA LEU A 274 -1.54 -1.10 -15.27
C LEU A 274 -2.52 -0.47 -16.27
N ILE A 275 -3.23 -1.28 -17.06
CA ILE A 275 -4.23 -0.79 -18.02
C ILE A 275 -5.34 -0.02 -17.32
N LEU A 276 -5.84 -0.51 -16.18
CA LEU A 276 -6.86 0.18 -15.39
C LEU A 276 -6.36 1.52 -14.85
N GLU A 277 -5.09 1.63 -14.44
CA GLU A 277 -4.48 2.91 -14.05
C GLU A 277 -4.36 3.89 -15.23
N ILE A 278 -3.96 3.42 -16.41
CA ILE A 278 -3.94 4.24 -17.64
C ILE A 278 -5.36 4.78 -17.92
N PHE A 279 -6.38 3.94 -17.82
CA PHE A 279 -7.76 4.38 -18.02
C PHE A 279 -8.22 5.35 -16.95
N ALA A 280 -7.83 5.16 -15.69
CA ALA A 280 -8.18 6.07 -14.60
C ALA A 280 -7.61 7.47 -14.85
N ARG A 281 -6.35 7.54 -15.28
CA ARG A 281 -5.67 8.80 -15.65
C ARG A 281 -6.31 9.48 -16.86
N ARG A 282 -6.77 8.71 -17.85
CA ARG A 282 -7.41 9.24 -19.07
C ARG A 282 -8.91 9.54 -18.92
N ALA A 283 -9.58 9.03 -17.89
CA ALA A 283 -11.01 9.18 -17.69
C ALA A 283 -11.41 10.62 -17.29
N LYS A 284 -11.80 11.43 -18.28
CA LYS A 284 -12.25 12.81 -18.06
C LYS A 284 -13.74 12.93 -17.74
N THR A 285 -14.57 12.09 -18.35
CA THR A 285 -16.03 12.15 -18.21
C THR A 285 -16.51 11.42 -16.95
N LYS A 286 -17.64 11.85 -16.38
CA LYS A 286 -18.26 11.18 -15.24
C LYS A 286 -18.53 9.70 -15.52
N GLU A 287 -19.05 9.40 -16.72
CA GLU A 287 -19.28 8.02 -17.18
C GLU A 287 -17.98 7.20 -17.23
N GLY A 288 -16.91 7.77 -17.79
CA GLY A 288 -15.61 7.11 -17.87
C GLY A 288 -15.02 6.83 -16.50
N LYS A 289 -15.09 7.80 -15.57
CA LYS A 289 -14.62 7.62 -14.20
C LYS A 289 -15.35 6.47 -13.49
N ILE A 290 -16.69 6.45 -13.58
CA ILE A 290 -17.52 5.38 -13.00
C ILE A 290 -17.18 4.02 -13.62
N GLN A 291 -16.99 3.93 -14.94
CA GLN A 291 -16.65 2.67 -15.60
C GLN A 291 -15.28 2.13 -15.18
N VAL A 292 -14.28 3.01 -15.04
CA VAL A 292 -12.94 2.61 -14.61
C VAL A 292 -12.97 2.16 -13.16
N GLU A 293 -13.57 2.94 -12.27
CA GLU A 293 -13.70 2.60 -10.85
C GLU A 293 -14.45 1.27 -10.66
N LEU A 294 -15.55 1.07 -11.38
CA LEU A 294 -16.29 -0.20 -11.39
C LEU A 294 -15.41 -1.38 -11.82
N SER A 295 -14.55 -1.17 -12.82
CA SER A 295 -13.64 -2.20 -13.32
C SER A 295 -12.53 -2.51 -12.32
N GLN A 296 -11.95 -1.49 -11.68
CA GLN A 296 -10.98 -1.64 -10.59
C GLN A 296 -11.58 -2.39 -9.40
N LEU A 297 -12.79 -2.05 -8.98
CA LEU A 297 -13.47 -2.73 -7.87
C LEU A 297 -13.77 -4.20 -8.19
N LYS A 298 -14.26 -4.50 -9.40
CA LYS A 298 -14.50 -5.89 -9.85
C LYS A 298 -13.22 -6.69 -9.88
N TYR A 299 -12.13 -6.09 -10.37
CA TYR A 299 -10.82 -6.71 -10.43
C TYR A 299 -10.25 -7.00 -9.03
N ARG A 300 -10.35 -6.02 -8.13
CA ARG A 300 -9.94 -6.17 -6.73
C ARG A 300 -10.77 -7.24 -6.01
N LEU A 301 -12.08 -7.30 -6.26
CA LEU A 301 -13.00 -8.25 -5.61
C LEU A 301 -12.63 -9.71 -5.90
N SER A 302 -12.25 -10.04 -7.14
CA SER A 302 -11.88 -11.40 -7.51
C SER A 302 -10.55 -11.84 -6.87
N ARG A 303 -9.69 -10.89 -6.53
CA ARG A 303 -8.34 -11.12 -5.95
C ARG A 303 -8.30 -11.00 -4.43
N LEU A 304 -9.37 -10.51 -3.82
CA LEU A 304 -9.57 -10.55 -2.38
C LEU A 304 -9.82 -11.99 -1.93
N GLY A 305 -8.77 -12.68 -1.51
CA GLY A 305 -8.88 -14.02 -0.93
C GLY A 305 -7.55 -14.55 -0.41
N GLY A 306 -7.61 -15.42 0.61
CA GLY A 306 -6.51 -16.35 0.88
C GLY A 306 -5.96 -16.48 2.30
N LEU A 307 -6.73 -16.22 3.37
CA LEU A 307 -6.34 -16.65 4.74
C LEU A 307 -7.43 -17.35 5.54
N GLY A 308 -8.71 -17.26 5.13
CA GLY A 308 -9.80 -17.96 5.81
C GLY A 308 -9.61 -19.48 5.89
N THR A 309 -8.99 -20.11 4.89
CA THR A 309 -8.83 -21.57 4.84
C THR A 309 -7.66 -22.13 5.66
N VAL A 310 -6.62 -21.34 5.92
CA VAL A 310 -5.48 -21.78 6.76
C VAL A 310 -5.79 -21.58 8.25
N LEU A 311 -6.55 -20.54 8.60
CA LEU A 311 -7.04 -20.29 9.96
C LEU A 311 -8.33 -21.07 10.32
N SER A 312 -9.09 -21.55 9.33
CA SER A 312 -10.29 -22.38 9.56
C SER A 312 -9.98 -23.80 10.06
N ARG A 313 -8.74 -24.28 9.94
CA ARG A 313 -8.37 -25.65 10.34
C ARG A 313 -8.11 -25.83 11.84
N THR A 314 -7.86 -24.75 12.58
CA THR A 314 -7.64 -24.81 14.04
C THR A 314 -8.91 -24.53 14.86
N GLY A 315 -9.95 -23.96 14.25
CA GLY A 315 -11.27 -23.77 14.86
C GLY A 315 -12.19 -24.97 14.68
N GLY A 316 -11.91 -26.07 15.38
CA GLY A 316 -12.79 -27.24 15.42
C GLY A 316 -14.12 -26.93 16.10
N GLY A 317 -15.11 -26.48 15.33
CA GLY A 317 -16.48 -26.25 15.81
C GLY A 317 -17.46 -26.02 14.67
N ILE A 318 -18.60 -26.71 14.69
CA ILE A 318 -19.72 -26.47 13.76
C ILE A 318 -20.22 -25.04 13.98
N GLY A 319 -19.96 -24.14 13.03
CA GLY A 319 -20.58 -22.82 12.96
C GLY A 319 -19.74 -21.61 13.38
N THR A 320 -18.48 -21.77 13.80
CA THR A 320 -17.64 -20.63 14.18
C THR A 320 -16.61 -20.31 13.09
N ARG A 321 -16.92 -19.30 12.25
CA ARG A 321 -15.96 -18.69 11.30
C ARG A 321 -14.96 -17.81 12.05
N GLY A 322 -13.69 -17.85 11.64
CA GLY A 322 -12.62 -17.07 12.27
C GLY A 322 -12.71 -15.56 11.98
N PRO A 323 -12.14 -14.69 12.84
CA PRO A 323 -12.22 -13.23 12.71
C PRO A 323 -11.66 -12.69 11.39
N GLY A 324 -10.62 -13.31 10.81
CA GLY A 324 -10.08 -12.94 9.50
C GLY A 324 -10.98 -13.31 8.30
N GLU A 325 -11.75 -14.40 8.42
CA GLU A 325 -12.72 -14.80 7.38
C GLU A 325 -13.90 -13.81 7.35
N LYS A 326 -14.34 -13.35 8.53
CA LYS A 326 -15.41 -12.38 8.67
C LYS A 326 -15.04 -11.01 8.10
N LYS A 327 -13.82 -10.52 8.32
CA LYS A 327 -13.40 -9.20 7.78
C LYS A 327 -13.25 -9.22 6.27
N LEU A 328 -12.65 -10.28 5.71
CA LEU A 328 -12.61 -10.47 4.25
C LEU A 328 -14.03 -10.52 3.66
N GLU A 329 -15.00 -11.07 4.38
CA GLU A 329 -16.39 -11.07 3.97
C GLU A 329 -17.04 -9.67 4.04
N THR A 330 -16.77 -8.91 5.11
CA THR A 330 -17.22 -7.51 5.25
C THR A 330 -16.64 -6.62 4.14
N ASP A 331 -15.34 -6.70 3.86
CA ASP A 331 -14.70 -5.93 2.78
C ASP A 331 -15.28 -6.32 1.41
N LYS A 332 -15.47 -7.62 1.17
CA LYS A 332 -16.16 -8.10 -0.05
C LYS A 332 -17.58 -7.56 -0.14
N ARG A 333 -18.27 -7.44 0.98
CA ARG A 333 -19.64 -6.90 1.02
C ARG A 333 -19.64 -5.42 0.68
N HIS A 334 -18.79 -4.61 1.28
CA HIS A 334 -18.67 -3.18 0.95
C HIS A 334 -18.33 -2.97 -0.53
N ILE A 335 -17.37 -3.72 -1.06
CA ILE A 335 -17.02 -3.62 -2.49
C ILE A 335 -18.20 -4.01 -3.38
N ARG A 336 -18.98 -5.04 -3.02
CA ARG A 336 -20.20 -5.41 -3.77
C ARG A 336 -21.28 -4.32 -3.70
N GLU A 337 -21.46 -3.69 -2.55
CA GLU A 337 -22.39 -2.57 -2.37
C GLU A 337 -21.98 -1.38 -3.24
N THR A 338 -20.70 -0.98 -3.22
CA THR A 338 -20.18 0.08 -4.09
C THR A 338 -20.33 -0.27 -5.58
N ILE A 339 -20.03 -1.51 -5.97
CA ILE A 339 -20.24 -2.01 -7.34
C ILE A 339 -21.72 -1.86 -7.75
N TYR A 340 -22.64 -2.19 -6.85
CA TYR A 340 -24.08 -2.08 -7.11
C TYR A 340 -24.51 -0.63 -7.33
N ASP A 341 -24.07 0.29 -6.48
CA ASP A 341 -24.41 1.71 -6.57
C ASP A 341 -23.83 2.36 -7.84
N LEU A 342 -22.55 2.10 -8.14
CA LEU A 342 -21.91 2.58 -9.37
C LEU A 342 -22.58 1.99 -10.63
N THR A 343 -23.01 0.73 -10.58
CA THR A 343 -23.74 0.10 -11.71
C THR A 343 -25.07 0.80 -11.95
N LYS A 344 -25.84 1.09 -10.90
CA LYS A 344 -27.10 1.85 -11.00
C LYS A 344 -26.87 3.25 -11.55
N GLU A 345 -25.84 3.94 -11.09
CA GLU A 345 -25.52 5.28 -11.59
C GLU A 345 -25.15 5.23 -13.07
N LEU A 346 -24.37 4.24 -13.49
CA LEU A 346 -24.01 4.03 -14.89
C LEU A 346 -25.24 3.75 -15.76
N GLU A 347 -26.22 2.99 -15.28
CA GLU A 347 -27.50 2.75 -15.97
C GLU A 347 -28.28 4.05 -16.18
N ARG A 348 -28.37 4.92 -15.17
CA ARG A 348 -29.00 6.24 -15.31
C ARG A 348 -28.33 7.09 -16.39
N ILE A 349 -27.00 7.10 -16.43
CA ILE A 349 -26.24 7.83 -17.46
C ILE A 349 -26.52 7.27 -18.86
N LYS A 350 -26.57 5.93 -19.00
CA LYS A 350 -26.92 5.26 -20.27
C LYS A 350 -28.32 5.64 -20.77
N HIS A 351 -29.31 5.76 -19.88
CA HIS A 351 -30.65 6.20 -20.25
C HIS A 351 -30.65 7.60 -20.87
N VAL A 352 -29.98 8.58 -20.24
CA VAL A 352 -29.86 9.94 -20.77
C VAL A 352 -29.18 9.94 -22.16
N ARG A 353 -28.14 9.13 -22.32
CA ARG A 353 -27.38 9.00 -23.58
C ARG A 353 -28.24 8.38 -24.70
N ASN A 354 -29.10 7.43 -24.37
CA ASN A 354 -30.05 6.84 -25.31
C ASN A 354 -31.09 7.87 -25.80
N THR A 355 -31.66 8.68 -24.92
CA THR A 355 -32.59 9.76 -25.32
C THR A 355 -31.92 10.76 -26.27
N GLN A 356 -30.67 11.14 -26.01
CA GLN A 356 -29.90 11.99 -26.94
C GLN A 356 -29.59 11.30 -28.28
N ARG A 357 -29.41 9.98 -28.27
CA ARG A 357 -29.16 9.18 -29.48
C ARG A 357 -30.41 9.07 -30.35
N GLU A 358 -31.58 8.90 -29.74
CA GLU A 358 -32.87 8.89 -30.43
C GLU A 358 -33.15 10.21 -31.14
N LYS A 359 -32.84 11.35 -30.51
CA LYS A 359 -32.95 12.67 -31.13
C LYS A 359 -32.03 12.80 -32.37
N ARG A 360 -30.76 12.40 -32.25
CA ARG A 360 -29.80 12.41 -33.36
C ARG A 360 -30.18 11.47 -34.51
N ASN A 361 -30.86 10.36 -34.22
CA ASN A 361 -31.40 9.46 -35.25
C ASN A 361 -32.57 10.10 -36.01
N LYS A 362 -33.42 10.90 -35.34
CA LYS A 362 -34.50 11.65 -35.99
C LYS A 362 -33.96 12.74 -36.92
N ASP A 363 -32.86 13.37 -36.54
CA ASP A 363 -32.24 14.48 -37.28
C ASP A 363 -31.33 14.03 -38.45
N SER A 364 -31.30 12.73 -38.79
CA SER A 364 -30.54 12.14 -39.92
C SER A 364 -29.04 12.50 -39.96
N VAL A 365 -28.40 12.69 -38.81
CA VAL A 365 -26.97 13.04 -38.73
C VAL A 365 -26.09 11.82 -39.06
N SER A 366 -25.14 11.97 -39.98
CA SER A 366 -24.15 10.94 -40.33
C SER A 366 -23.26 10.60 -39.13
N LYS A 367 -23.03 9.29 -38.90
CA LYS A 367 -22.24 8.77 -37.78
C LYS A 367 -21.01 8.04 -38.33
N ILE A 368 -19.82 8.50 -37.96
CA ILE A 368 -18.55 7.87 -38.31
C ILE A 368 -17.90 7.40 -37.01
N SER A 369 -17.40 6.16 -36.99
CA SER A 369 -16.64 5.61 -35.86
C SER A 369 -15.27 5.18 -36.36
N LEU A 370 -14.22 5.61 -35.67
CA LEU A 370 -12.86 5.17 -35.91
C LEU A 370 -12.50 4.11 -34.86
N VAL A 371 -11.85 3.03 -35.29
CA VAL A 371 -11.36 1.95 -34.42
C VAL A 371 -9.93 1.61 -34.82
N GLY A 372 -9.06 1.35 -33.84
CA GLY A 372 -7.65 1.05 -34.03
C GLY A 372 -6.97 0.72 -32.72
N TYR A 373 -5.77 0.11 -32.79
CA TYR A 373 -4.94 -0.14 -31.61
C TYR A 373 -4.47 1.17 -30.96
N THR A 374 -4.08 1.10 -29.69
CA THR A 374 -3.37 2.20 -29.04
C THR A 374 -2.11 2.53 -29.84
N ASN A 375 -1.95 3.81 -30.22
CA ASN A 375 -0.86 4.33 -31.06
C ASN A 375 -0.98 4.06 -32.58
N ALA A 376 -2.18 3.76 -33.11
CA ALA A 376 -2.42 3.53 -34.54
C ALA A 376 -2.55 4.81 -35.41
N GLY A 377 -2.44 6.00 -34.83
CA GLY A 377 -2.66 7.30 -35.48
C GLY A 377 -3.58 8.18 -34.65
#